data_AF-A0A9Q3IP29-F1
#
_entry.id   AF-A0A9Q3IP29-F1
#
_cell.length_a   1.000
_cell.length_b   1.000
_cell.length_c   1.000
_cell.angle_alpha   90.00
_cell.angle_beta   90.00
_cell.angle_gamma   90.00
#
_symmetry.space_group_name_H-M   'P 1'
#
loop_
_entity.id
_entity.type
_entity.pdbx_description
1 polymer ?
#
loop_
_entity_poly.entity_id
_entity_poly.type
_entity_poly.pdbx_seq_one_letter_code
_entity_poly.pdbx_strand_id
1 'polypeptide(L)'
;MTPVTNKWNKENLEAISIISSRVSHHVFIKVVKKYSTNAQQLWTELEEQYASKKVSNRGHVWMQWLRSLYDGNLQSYIDKSRILMMSLETVNINIPAKCHSFTLLGKLFDDPKIHQFVEVLSLDEELIQQPKLVLERLQEFHENSRAQVSNQVPAPTTLVDESAHPYKIVYYCTNGKHNPMCTTHTKESCFSKNTHLIPAHQSNK
;
A
#
# COMPACT_ATOMS: atom_id res chain seq x y z
N MET A 1 23.92 47.70 40.32
CA MET A 1 23.24 47.27 39.08
C MET A 1 23.96 46.04 38.55
N THR A 2 23.33 44.87 38.66
CA THR A 2 23.92 43.59 38.20
C THR A 2 23.74 43.43 36.68
N PRO A 3 24.78 43.03 35.93
CA PRO A 3 24.70 42.84 34.49
C PRO A 3 24.09 41.45 34.20
N VAL A 4 22.76 41.36 34.17
CA VAL A 4 22.06 40.09 33.91
C VAL A 4 21.71 39.91 32.43
N THR A 5 21.93 40.88 31.55
CA THR A 5 21.21 40.94 30.26
C THR A 5 21.83 40.19 29.07
N ASN A 6 23.09 39.77 29.11
CA ASN A 6 23.76 39.25 27.89
C ASN A 6 23.63 37.73 27.68
N LYS A 7 23.63 36.93 28.76
CA LYS A 7 23.54 35.47 28.68
C LYS A 7 22.15 35.01 28.23
N TRP A 8 21.09 35.56 28.82
CA TRP A 8 19.70 35.24 28.47
C TRP A 8 19.35 35.63 27.03
N ASN A 9 19.93 36.72 26.51
CA ASN A 9 19.77 37.09 25.11
C ASN A 9 20.46 36.10 24.15
N LYS A 10 21.65 35.61 24.51
CA LYS A 10 22.36 34.61 23.70
C LYS A 10 21.60 33.28 23.67
N GLU A 11 21.18 32.76 24.82
CA GLU A 11 20.42 31.50 24.92
C GLU A 11 19.08 31.57 24.18
N ASN A 12 18.39 32.71 24.27
CA ASN A 12 17.15 32.96 23.54
C ASN A 12 17.35 32.94 22.02
N LEU A 13 18.39 33.61 21.52
CA LEU A 13 18.72 33.62 20.08
C LEU A 13 19.17 32.24 19.58
N GLU A 14 19.94 31.50 20.37
CA GLU A 14 20.32 30.12 20.06
C GLU A 14 19.09 29.22 19.95
N ALA A 15 18.15 29.31 20.90
CA ALA A 15 16.91 28.55 20.85
C ALA A 15 16.07 28.88 19.60
N ILE A 16 15.93 30.17 19.26
CA ILE A 16 15.22 30.60 18.04
C ILE A 16 15.90 30.03 16.79
N SER A 17 17.23 30.07 16.71
CA SER A 17 17.98 29.51 15.57
C SER A 17 17.75 28.00 15.43
N ILE A 18 17.83 27.26 16.55
CA ILE A 18 17.56 25.81 16.58
C ILE A 18 16.15 25.52 16.09
N ILE A 19 15.13 26.19 16.66
CA ILE A 19 13.72 26.00 16.25
C ILE A 19 13.55 26.33 14.76
N SER A 20 14.08 27.48 14.32
CA SER A 20 13.99 27.95 12.93
C SER A 20 14.57 26.96 11.93
N SER A 21 15.69 26.32 12.29
CA SER A 21 16.36 25.32 11.44
C SER A 21 15.57 24.01 11.28
N ARG A 22 14.59 23.75 12.16
CA ARG A 22 13.84 22.50 12.21
C ARG A 22 12.40 22.63 11.71
N VAL A 23 11.93 23.85 11.46
CA VAL A 23 10.59 24.07 10.90
C VAL A 23 10.65 24.23 9.38
N SER A 24 9.59 23.77 8.72
CA SER A 24 9.47 23.95 7.26
C SER A 24 9.25 25.42 6.89
N HIS A 25 9.56 25.77 5.63
CA HIS A 25 9.50 27.15 5.14
C HIS A 25 8.16 27.86 5.39
N HIS A 26 7.04 27.14 5.25
CA HIS A 26 5.71 27.73 5.48
C HIS A 26 5.47 28.09 6.96
N VAL A 27 5.95 27.25 7.89
CA VAL A 27 5.87 27.50 9.34
C VAL A 27 6.78 28.67 9.71
N PHE A 28 7.97 28.73 9.10
CA PHE A 28 8.91 29.83 9.30
C PHE A 28 8.28 31.19 8.95
N ILE A 29 7.64 31.30 7.77
CA ILE A 29 6.97 32.55 7.35
C ILE A 29 5.82 32.91 8.28
N LYS A 30 4.99 31.95 8.66
CA LYS A 30 3.76 32.21 9.43
C LYS A 30 4.01 32.50 10.91
N VAL A 31 4.96 31.81 11.53
CA VAL A 31 5.14 31.81 12.99
C VAL A 31 6.49 32.41 13.38
N VAL A 32 7.59 31.86 12.87
CA VAL A 32 8.94 32.27 13.28
C VAL A 32 9.19 33.75 13.01
N LYS A 33 8.80 34.26 11.83
CA LYS A 33 8.97 35.67 11.47
C LYS A 33 8.21 36.63 12.41
N LYS A 34 7.09 36.18 12.99
CA LYS A 34 6.24 36.99 13.88
C LYS A 34 6.75 37.01 15.32
N TYR A 35 7.39 35.92 15.77
CA TYR A 35 7.85 35.74 17.16
C TYR A 35 9.38 35.59 17.29
N SER A 36 10.14 36.20 16.36
CA SER A 36 11.59 36.03 16.22
C SER A 36 12.44 36.64 17.33
N THR A 37 11.83 37.17 18.39
CA THR A 37 12.51 37.86 19.49
C THR A 37 12.41 37.12 20.81
N ASN A 38 11.49 36.15 20.94
CA ASN A 38 11.27 35.39 22.17
C ASN A 38 11.03 33.91 21.87
N ALA A 39 11.99 33.07 22.24
CA ALA A 39 11.97 31.63 22.01
C ALA A 39 10.80 30.92 22.71
N GLN A 40 10.44 31.36 23.93
CA GLN A 40 9.32 30.79 24.66
C GLN A 40 8.00 31.10 23.97
N GLN A 41 7.77 32.36 23.58
CA GLN A 41 6.56 32.74 22.83
C GLN A 41 6.49 32.02 21.49
N LEU A 42 7.61 31.93 20.77
CA LEU A 42 7.72 31.15 19.54
C LEU A 42 7.33 29.68 19.77
N TRP A 43 7.86 29.05 20.82
CA TRP A 43 7.55 27.67 21.17
C TRP A 43 6.07 27.48 21.52
N THR A 44 5.51 28.35 22.36
CA THR A 44 4.09 28.32 22.73
C THR A 44 3.18 28.45 21.51
N GLU A 45 3.50 29.33 20.57
CA GLU A 45 2.72 29.51 19.34
C GLU A 45 2.82 28.30 18.40
N LEU A 46 4.01 27.69 18.29
CA LEU A 46 4.17 26.43 17.56
C LEU A 46 3.34 25.31 18.19
N GLU A 47 3.34 25.22 19.52
CA GLU A 47 2.51 24.26 20.25
C GLU A 47 1.01 24.56 20.05
N GLU A 48 0.61 25.83 20.12
CA GLU A 48 -0.79 26.21 19.93
C GLU A 48 -1.32 25.94 18.53
N GLN A 49 -0.49 26.00 17.51
CA GLN A 49 -0.90 25.80 16.12
C GLN A 49 -0.70 24.36 15.63
N TYR A 50 0.38 23.70 16.08
CA TYR A 50 0.85 22.44 15.50
C TYR A 50 1.02 21.32 16.52
N ALA A 51 0.69 21.52 17.81
CA ALA A 51 0.66 20.39 18.74
C ALA A 51 -0.29 19.30 18.24
N SER A 52 0.08 18.05 18.48
CA SER A 52 -0.68 16.87 18.10
C SER A 52 -2.14 16.90 18.54
N LYS A 53 -2.43 17.55 19.67
CA LYS A 53 -3.76 17.65 20.28
C LYS A 53 -4.69 18.64 19.57
N LYS A 54 -4.19 19.52 18.69
CA LYS A 54 -5.00 20.55 18.02
C LYS A 54 -5.86 19.93 16.92
N VAL A 55 -7.13 20.35 16.86
CA VAL A 55 -8.12 19.82 15.90
C VAL A 55 -7.70 20.03 14.45
N SER A 56 -7.08 21.17 14.13
CA SER A 56 -6.54 21.49 12.80
C SER A 56 -5.49 20.48 12.35
N ASN A 57 -4.54 20.15 13.23
CA ASN A 57 -3.47 19.20 12.93
C ASN A 57 -4.02 17.78 12.74
N ARG A 58 -4.93 17.35 13.65
CA ARG A 58 -5.66 16.08 13.50
C ARG A 58 -6.39 16.00 12.16
N GLY A 59 -7.11 17.06 11.79
CA GLY A 59 -7.79 17.16 10.51
C GLY A 59 -6.85 17.09 9.31
N HIS A 60 -5.68 17.74 9.38
CA HIS A 60 -4.68 17.68 8.31
C HIS A 60 -4.13 16.27 8.11
N VAL A 61 -3.69 15.62 9.18
CA VAL A 61 -3.18 14.23 9.15
C VAL A 61 -4.25 13.28 8.64
N TRP A 62 -5.49 13.42 9.11
CA TRP A 62 -6.62 12.62 8.62
C TRP A 62 -6.85 12.80 7.12
N MET A 63 -6.87 14.03 6.64
CA MET A 63 -7.07 14.32 5.23
C MET A 63 -5.91 13.84 4.36
N GLN A 64 -4.68 13.86 4.88
CA GLN A 64 -3.51 13.31 4.20
C GLN A 64 -3.60 11.78 4.12
N TRP A 65 -4.04 11.12 5.20
CA TRP A 65 -4.33 9.69 5.22
C TRP A 65 -5.35 9.32 4.14
N LEU A 66 -6.50 10.00 4.08
CA LEU A 66 -7.54 9.70 3.10
C LEU A 66 -7.08 9.92 1.65
N ARG A 67 -6.31 10.99 1.39
CA ARG A 67 -5.83 11.33 0.04
C ARG A 67 -4.63 10.52 -0.43
N SER A 68 -3.97 9.78 0.45
CA SER A 68 -2.84 8.94 0.04
C SER A 68 -3.37 7.77 -0.78
N LEU A 69 -3.17 7.83 -2.10
CA LEU A 69 -3.54 6.79 -3.05
C LEU A 69 -2.31 5.99 -3.49
N TYR A 70 -2.56 4.80 -4.01
CA TYR A 70 -1.56 3.99 -4.66
C TYR A 70 -1.23 4.55 -6.05
N ASP A 71 0.06 4.67 -6.37
CA ASP A 71 0.57 5.27 -7.60
C ASP A 71 1.22 4.24 -8.55
N GLY A 72 1.04 2.94 -8.28
CA GLY A 72 1.70 1.86 -9.03
C GLY A 72 3.06 1.44 -8.44
N ASN A 73 3.57 2.12 -7.41
CA ASN A 73 4.80 1.74 -6.72
C ASN A 73 4.49 1.17 -5.33
N LEU A 74 4.56 -0.16 -5.20
CA LEU A 74 4.20 -0.86 -3.96
C LEU A 74 5.13 -0.50 -2.79
N GLN A 75 6.43 -0.39 -3.02
CA GLN A 75 7.38 0.02 -1.97
C GLN A 75 7.05 1.43 -1.44
N SER A 76 6.89 2.39 -2.35
CA SER A 76 6.57 3.78 -1.99
C SER A 76 5.26 3.86 -1.21
N TYR A 77 4.25 3.09 -1.62
CA TYR A 77 2.98 3.01 -0.93
C TYR A 77 3.10 2.45 0.48
N ILE A 78 3.84 1.35 0.66
CA ILE A 78 4.06 0.75 1.97
C ILE A 78 4.77 1.74 2.90
N ASP A 79 5.84 2.39 2.42
CA ASP A 79 6.61 3.34 3.22
C ASP A 79 5.79 4.58 3.60
N LYS A 80 5.06 5.16 2.64
CA LYS A 80 4.11 6.26 2.91
C LYS A 80 3.04 5.84 3.92
N SER A 81 2.50 4.63 3.79
CA SER A 81 1.48 4.11 4.69
C SER A 81 2.00 3.98 6.13
N ARG A 82 3.21 3.42 6.33
CA ARG A 82 3.84 3.34 7.66
C ARG A 82 3.99 4.73 8.30
N ILE A 83 4.46 5.71 7.54
CA ILE A 83 4.62 7.09 8.03
C ILE A 83 3.27 7.70 8.44
N LEU A 84 2.23 7.52 7.61
CA LEU A 84 0.92 8.08 7.91
C LEU A 84 0.24 7.37 9.08
N MET A 85 0.42 6.05 9.25
CA MET A 85 -0.02 5.31 10.42
C MET A 85 0.58 5.87 11.70
N MET A 86 1.90 6.08 11.73
CA MET A 86 2.58 6.70 12.87
C MET A 86 2.08 8.13 13.12
N SER A 87 1.80 8.88 12.05
CA SER A 87 1.26 10.24 12.15
C SER A 87 -0.13 10.26 12.79
N LEU A 88 -1.00 9.31 12.41
CA LEU A 88 -2.33 9.14 13.02
C LEU A 88 -2.25 8.83 14.52
N GLU A 89 -1.36 7.90 14.90
CA GLU A 89 -1.09 7.57 16.30
C GLU A 89 -0.58 8.81 17.07
N THR A 90 0.36 9.56 16.47
CA THR A 90 0.94 10.77 17.06
C THR A 90 -0.11 11.85 17.38
N VAL A 91 -1.14 11.98 16.53
CA VAL A 91 -2.24 12.95 16.72
C VAL A 91 -3.48 12.34 17.41
N ASN A 92 -3.33 11.15 18.00
CA ASN A 92 -4.37 10.43 18.72
C ASN A 92 -5.66 10.26 17.90
N ILE A 93 -5.51 9.84 16.64
CA ILE A 93 -6.60 9.34 15.81
C ILE A 93 -6.56 7.82 15.87
N ASN A 94 -7.54 7.23 16.55
CA ASN A 94 -7.66 5.79 16.67
C ASN A 94 -8.64 5.25 15.60
N ILE A 95 -8.13 4.43 14.69
CA ILE A 95 -8.93 3.75 13.67
C ILE A 95 -9.09 2.29 14.10
N PRO A 96 -10.31 1.72 14.11
CA PRO A 96 -10.49 0.29 14.35
C PRO A 96 -9.60 -0.55 13.43
N ALA A 97 -8.91 -1.55 13.99
CA ALA A 97 -7.86 -2.29 13.29
C ALA A 97 -8.34 -2.87 11.96
N LYS A 98 -9.51 -3.55 11.93
CA LYS A 98 -10.11 -4.06 10.69
C LYS A 98 -10.32 -2.97 9.64
N CYS A 99 -10.91 -1.84 10.04
CA CYS A 99 -11.15 -0.72 9.13
C CYS A 99 -9.84 -0.17 8.56
N HIS A 100 -8.80 -0.12 9.38
CA HIS A 100 -7.47 0.33 8.97
C HIS A 100 -6.87 -0.63 7.93
N SER A 101 -6.90 -1.93 8.19
CA SER A 101 -6.44 -2.97 7.25
C SER A 101 -7.21 -2.93 5.93
N PHE A 102 -8.55 -2.88 5.97
CA PHE A 102 -9.36 -2.75 4.77
C PHE A 102 -9.11 -1.45 4.01
N THR A 103 -8.80 -0.35 4.70
CA THR A 103 -8.43 0.91 4.04
C THR A 103 -7.09 0.77 3.31
N LEU A 104 -6.11 0.08 3.93
CA LEU A 104 -4.81 -0.19 3.30
C LEU A 104 -4.95 -1.06 2.05
N LEU A 105 -5.77 -2.11 2.12
CA LEU A 105 -6.02 -3.02 1.03
C LEU A 105 -6.88 -2.38 -0.07
N GLY A 106 -7.93 -1.66 0.32
CA GLY A 106 -8.86 -1.01 -0.61
C GLY A 106 -8.20 0.00 -1.54
N LYS A 107 -7.16 0.71 -1.07
CA LYS A 107 -6.38 1.64 -1.90
C LYS A 107 -5.52 0.95 -2.98
N LEU A 108 -5.30 -0.35 -2.85
CA LEU A 108 -4.55 -1.18 -3.80
C LEU A 108 -5.46 -1.97 -4.75
N PHE A 109 -6.76 -2.02 -4.44
CA PHE A 109 -7.72 -2.94 -5.07
C PHE A 109 -7.85 -2.72 -6.58
N ASP A 110 -7.66 -1.50 -7.07
CA ASP A 110 -7.80 -1.17 -8.49
C ASP A 110 -6.58 -1.55 -9.35
N ASP A 111 -5.44 -1.96 -8.77
CA ASP A 111 -4.30 -2.40 -9.56
C ASP A 111 -4.42 -3.90 -9.92
N PRO A 112 -4.59 -4.25 -11.21
CA PRO A 112 -4.76 -5.63 -11.65
C PRO A 112 -3.57 -6.54 -11.32
N LYS A 113 -2.36 -5.99 -11.13
CA LYS A 113 -1.15 -6.79 -10.82
C LYS A 113 -1.15 -7.35 -9.41
N ILE A 114 -1.85 -6.68 -8.49
CA ILE A 114 -1.83 -7.00 -7.05
C ILE A 114 -3.21 -7.35 -6.50
N HIS A 115 -4.27 -7.05 -7.26
CA HIS A 115 -5.67 -7.26 -6.89
C HIS A 115 -5.95 -8.65 -6.28
N GLN A 116 -5.51 -9.72 -6.96
CA GLN A 116 -5.74 -11.08 -6.47
C GLN A 116 -5.07 -11.34 -5.11
N PHE A 117 -3.86 -10.78 -4.90
CA PHE A 117 -3.18 -10.90 -3.62
C PHE A 117 -3.91 -10.10 -2.53
N VAL A 118 -4.36 -8.89 -2.86
CA VAL A 118 -5.16 -8.04 -1.96
C VAL A 118 -6.45 -8.74 -1.53
N GLU A 119 -7.14 -9.41 -2.46
CA GLU A 119 -8.35 -10.19 -2.15
C GLU A 119 -8.05 -11.32 -1.15
N VAL A 120 -6.99 -12.09 -1.36
CA VAL A 120 -6.56 -13.15 -0.43
C VAL A 120 -6.29 -12.58 0.97
N LEU A 121 -5.55 -11.48 1.07
CA LEU A 121 -5.28 -10.85 2.37
C LEU A 121 -6.56 -10.34 3.05
N SER A 122 -7.55 -9.88 2.28
CA SER A 122 -8.80 -9.35 2.83
C SER A 122 -9.70 -10.42 3.47
N LEU A 123 -9.51 -11.68 3.09
CA LEU A 123 -10.27 -12.83 3.61
C LEU A 123 -9.62 -13.47 4.85
N ASP A 124 -8.36 -13.14 5.15
CA ASP A 124 -7.64 -13.64 6.32
C ASP A 124 -8.07 -12.86 7.58
N GLU A 125 -8.96 -13.44 8.38
CA GLU A 125 -9.55 -12.81 9.56
C GLU A 125 -8.52 -12.42 10.63
N GLU A 126 -7.44 -13.19 10.78
CA GLU A 126 -6.40 -12.92 11.77
C GLU A 126 -5.49 -11.77 11.30
N LEU A 127 -5.15 -11.77 10.01
CA LEU A 127 -4.34 -10.76 9.39
C LEU A 127 -5.01 -9.38 9.41
N ILE A 128 -6.30 -9.28 9.06
CA ILE A 128 -7.01 -7.99 9.00
C ILE A 128 -7.11 -7.29 10.37
N GLN A 129 -6.92 -8.02 11.47
CA GLN A 129 -6.87 -7.45 12.82
C GLN A 129 -5.54 -6.75 13.11
N GLN A 130 -4.57 -6.87 12.21
CA GLN A 130 -3.19 -6.42 12.40
C GLN A 130 -2.72 -5.60 11.19
N PRO A 131 -3.05 -4.29 11.12
CA PRO A 131 -2.70 -3.45 9.98
C PRO A 131 -1.20 -3.41 9.66
N LYS A 132 -0.34 -3.55 10.68
CA LYS A 132 1.12 -3.61 10.51
C LYS A 132 1.53 -4.89 9.79
N LEU A 133 0.94 -6.03 10.15
CA LEU A 133 1.19 -7.32 9.51
C LEU A 133 0.68 -7.34 8.06
N VAL A 134 -0.43 -6.65 7.77
CA VAL A 134 -0.89 -6.45 6.37
C VAL A 134 0.20 -5.77 5.53
N LEU A 135 0.85 -4.72 6.05
CA LEU A 135 1.95 -4.05 5.35
C LEU A 135 3.20 -4.94 5.22
N GLU A 136 3.45 -5.82 6.19
CA GLU A 136 4.53 -6.82 6.11
C GLU A 136 4.25 -7.85 5.00
N ARG A 137 3.03 -8.38 4.90
CA ARG A 137 2.64 -9.29 3.82
C ARG A 137 2.74 -8.65 2.43
N LEU A 138 2.38 -7.37 2.32
CA LEU A 138 2.57 -6.60 1.08
C LEU A 138 4.06 -6.40 0.74
N GLN A 139 4.92 -6.21 1.75
CA GLN A 139 6.36 -6.11 1.59
C GLN A 139 6.96 -7.43 1.11
N GLU A 140 6.59 -8.56 1.73
CA GLU A 140 7.02 -9.91 1.33
C GLU A 140 6.62 -10.19 -0.13
N PHE A 141 5.39 -9.87 -0.52
CA PHE A 141 4.93 -10.01 -1.89
C PHE A 141 5.76 -9.17 -2.87
N HIS A 142 6.07 -7.92 -2.53
CA HIS A 142 6.91 -7.05 -3.35
C HIS A 142 8.33 -7.61 -3.55
N GLU A 143 8.92 -8.15 -2.48
CA GLU A 143 10.26 -8.74 -2.51
C GLU A 143 10.30 -10.03 -3.33
N ASN A 144 9.34 -10.92 -3.12
CA ASN A 144 9.21 -12.17 -3.88
C ASN A 144 8.99 -11.92 -5.38
N SER A 145 8.15 -10.94 -5.70
CA SER A 145 7.90 -10.54 -7.09
C SER A 145 9.15 -10.01 -7.77
N ARG A 146 10.01 -9.26 -7.06
CA ARG A 146 11.30 -8.80 -7.60
C ARG A 146 12.32 -9.93 -7.75
N ALA A 147 12.37 -10.87 -6.80
CA ALA A 147 13.27 -12.01 -6.88
C ALA A 147 12.97 -12.91 -8.10
N GLN A 148 11.68 -13.10 -8.43
CA GLN A 148 11.29 -13.84 -9.63
C GLN A 148 11.69 -13.14 -10.93
N VAL A 149 11.65 -11.80 -10.98
CA VAL A 149 12.11 -11.02 -12.15
C VAL A 149 13.65 -11.05 -12.27
N SER A 150 14.37 -10.98 -11.15
CA SER A 150 15.84 -11.01 -11.13
C SER A 150 16.43 -12.38 -11.50
N ASN A 151 15.68 -13.47 -11.31
CA ASN A 151 16.09 -14.82 -11.67
C ASN A 151 15.70 -15.24 -13.10
N GLN A 152 15.09 -14.34 -13.89
CA GLN A 152 14.88 -14.55 -15.32
C GLN A 152 16.16 -14.25 -16.11
N VAL A 153 17.15 -15.14 -15.98
CA VAL A 153 18.08 -15.44 -17.08
C VAL A 153 17.22 -15.97 -18.24
N PRO A 154 17.48 -15.64 -19.52
CA PRO A 154 16.70 -16.20 -20.62
C PRO A 154 16.94 -17.72 -20.65
N ALA A 155 16.01 -18.49 -20.07
CA ALA A 155 16.07 -19.92 -20.11
C ALA A 155 15.68 -20.39 -21.53
N PRO A 156 16.44 -21.31 -22.13
CA PRO A 156 16.06 -21.93 -23.38
C PRO A 156 14.79 -22.76 -23.15
N THR A 157 13.92 -22.77 -24.16
CA THR A 157 12.71 -23.58 -24.23
C THR A 157 13.05 -25.06 -23.99
N THR A 158 12.73 -25.60 -22.82
CA THR A 158 12.62 -27.05 -22.59
C THR A 158 11.59 -27.36 -21.50
N LEU A 159 10.91 -28.47 -21.74
CA LEU A 159 9.65 -28.96 -21.19
C LEU A 159 9.68 -29.17 -19.67
N VAL A 160 8.55 -28.86 -19.02
CA VAL A 160 8.27 -29.14 -17.60
C VAL A 160 7.79 -30.58 -17.45
N ASP A 161 8.40 -31.32 -16.52
CA ASP A 161 7.92 -32.60 -16.00
C ASP A 161 7.24 -32.40 -14.64
N GLU A 162 6.23 -33.23 -14.41
CA GLU A 162 5.17 -33.15 -13.39
C GLU A 162 5.66 -33.65 -12.03
N SER A 163 5.38 -32.89 -10.96
CA SER A 163 4.95 -33.45 -9.67
C SER A 163 4.68 -32.37 -8.61
N ALA A 164 3.39 -31.99 -8.44
CA ALA A 164 2.76 -31.74 -7.13
C ALA A 164 1.30 -31.26 -7.27
N HIS A 165 0.38 -31.99 -6.63
CA HIS A 165 -1.06 -31.75 -6.38
C HIS A 165 -2.08 -32.19 -7.46
N PRO A 166 -3.13 -32.98 -7.10
CA PRO A 166 -4.03 -33.61 -8.05
C PRO A 166 -5.18 -32.66 -8.40
N TYR A 167 -4.91 -31.59 -9.14
CA TYR A 167 -5.97 -30.97 -9.93
C TYR A 167 -6.03 -31.73 -11.25
N LYS A 168 -7.16 -32.40 -11.55
CA LYS A 168 -7.38 -32.94 -12.89
C LYS A 168 -7.45 -31.75 -13.84
N ILE A 169 -6.37 -31.49 -14.58
CA ILE A 169 -6.38 -30.53 -15.68
C ILE A 169 -7.33 -31.09 -16.74
N VAL A 170 -8.53 -30.52 -16.83
CA VAL A 170 -9.49 -30.87 -17.89
C VAL A 170 -9.18 -30.02 -19.11
N TYR A 171 -8.69 -30.65 -20.15
CA TYR A 171 -8.46 -30.01 -21.45
C TYR A 171 -9.76 -29.96 -22.24
N TYR A 172 -10.18 -28.76 -22.63
CA TYR A 172 -11.38 -28.54 -23.46
C TYR A 172 -11.02 -28.28 -24.92
N CYS A 173 -11.91 -28.67 -25.83
CA CYS A 173 -11.85 -28.35 -27.26
C CYS A 173 -12.75 -27.14 -27.54
N THR A 174 -12.25 -26.15 -28.27
CA THR A 174 -12.96 -24.87 -28.49
C THR A 174 -12.72 -24.37 -29.92
N ASN A 175 -13.54 -23.43 -30.40
CA ASN A 175 -13.33 -22.70 -31.65
C ASN A 175 -13.16 -23.59 -32.90
N GLY A 176 -13.98 -24.63 -33.04
CA GLY A 176 -13.90 -25.48 -34.24
C GLY A 176 -12.73 -26.47 -34.24
N LYS A 177 -11.96 -26.55 -33.15
CA LYS A 177 -10.69 -27.30 -33.10
C LYS A 177 -10.65 -28.29 -31.94
N HIS A 178 -10.13 -29.48 -32.22
CA HIS A 178 -9.82 -30.49 -31.20
C HIS A 178 -8.49 -30.15 -30.52
N ASN A 179 -8.48 -30.17 -29.19
CA ASN A 179 -7.28 -30.04 -28.39
C ASN A 179 -6.62 -31.43 -28.29
N PRO A 180 -5.40 -31.63 -28.81
CA PRO A 180 -4.71 -32.93 -28.77
C PRO A 180 -4.45 -33.46 -27.36
N MET A 181 -4.47 -32.59 -26.34
CA MET A 181 -4.32 -32.99 -24.93
C MET A 181 -5.64 -33.43 -24.29
N CYS A 182 -6.77 -33.34 -25.02
CA CYS A 182 -8.07 -33.80 -24.54
C CYS A 182 -8.15 -35.33 -24.59
N THR A 183 -8.27 -35.96 -23.42
CA THR A 183 -8.36 -37.42 -23.29
C THR A 183 -9.79 -37.95 -23.19
N THR A 184 -10.79 -37.07 -23.10
CA THR A 184 -12.20 -37.47 -22.92
C THR A 184 -12.87 -37.95 -24.21
N HIS A 185 -12.30 -37.65 -25.38
CA HIS A 185 -12.78 -38.07 -26.68
C HIS A 185 -11.65 -37.99 -27.72
N THR A 186 -11.80 -38.67 -28.86
CA THR A 186 -10.82 -38.65 -29.95
C THR A 186 -11.06 -37.49 -30.92
N LYS A 187 -10.09 -37.19 -31.78
CA LYS A 187 -10.20 -36.14 -32.81
C LYS A 187 -11.37 -36.37 -33.77
N GLU A 188 -11.73 -37.62 -34.02
CA GLU A 188 -12.82 -38.05 -34.90
C GLU A 188 -14.19 -37.88 -34.23
N SER A 189 -14.26 -37.99 -32.90
CA SER A 189 -15.48 -37.83 -32.10
C SER A 189 -15.63 -36.43 -31.48
N CYS A 190 -14.73 -35.50 -31.79
CA CYS A 190 -14.74 -34.14 -31.25
C CYS A 190 -15.86 -33.29 -31.84
N PHE A 191 -16.88 -32.98 -31.03
CA PHE A 191 -18.00 -32.13 -31.45
C PHE A 191 -17.61 -30.68 -31.76
N SER A 192 -16.59 -30.14 -31.09
CA SER A 192 -16.06 -28.80 -31.42
C SER A 192 -15.56 -28.77 -32.87
N LYS A 193 -14.88 -29.82 -33.33
CA LYS A 193 -14.35 -29.90 -34.70
C LYS A 193 -15.38 -30.41 -35.71
N ASN A 194 -16.13 -31.43 -35.33
CA ASN A 194 -17.08 -32.13 -36.19
C ASN A 194 -18.51 -31.76 -35.74
N THR A 195 -18.89 -30.51 -35.97
CA THR A 195 -20.19 -29.96 -35.54
C THR A 195 -21.38 -30.70 -36.16
N HIS A 196 -21.20 -31.34 -37.31
CA HIS A 196 -22.20 -32.18 -37.96
C HIS A 196 -22.47 -33.52 -37.23
N LEU A 197 -21.63 -33.91 -36.26
CA LEU A 197 -21.82 -35.09 -35.43
C LEU A 197 -22.57 -34.79 -34.13
N ILE A 198 -22.91 -33.51 -33.88
CA ILE A 198 -23.68 -33.10 -32.70
C ILE A 198 -25.09 -33.71 -32.80
N PRO A 199 -25.52 -34.55 -31.84
CA PRO A 199 -26.87 -35.10 -31.85
C PRO A 199 -27.91 -33.97 -31.81
N ALA A 200 -28.97 -34.08 -32.61
CA ALA A 200 -29.99 -33.03 -32.79
C ALA A 200 -30.66 -32.52 -31.50
N HIS A 201 -30.54 -33.26 -30.39
CA HIS A 201 -31.06 -32.87 -29.08
C HIS A 201 -30.16 -31.85 -28.33
N GLN A 202 -28.91 -31.63 -28.77
CA GLN A 202 -27.96 -30.71 -28.11
C GLN A 202 -27.73 -29.40 -28.87
N SER A 203 -28.42 -29.18 -29.99
CA SER A 203 -28.23 -28.05 -30.90
C SER A 203 -28.93 -26.75 -30.47
N ASN A 204 -29.70 -26.76 -29.39
CA ASN A 204 -30.42 -25.58 -28.88
C ASN A 204 -29.99 -25.28 -27.43
N LYS A 205 -28.93 -24.47 -27.29
CA LYS A 205 -28.64 -23.62 -26.13
C LYS A 205 -27.70 -22.50 -26.55
#